data_AF-A0A1R2CG07-F1
#
_entry.id   AF-A0A1R2CG07-F1
#
_cell.length_a   1.000
_cell.length_b   1.000
_cell.length_c   1.000
_cell.angle_alpha   90.00
_cell.angle_beta   90.00
_cell.angle_gamma   90.00
#
_symmetry.space_group_name_H-M   'P 1'
#
loop_
_entity.id
_entity.type
_entity.pdbx_description
1 polymer ?
#
loop_
_entity_poly.entity_id
_entity_poly.type
_entity_poly.pdbx_seq_one_letter_code
_entity_poly.pdbx_strand_id
1 'polypeptide(L)'
;MPSNDQIDSSTSSSEESHPTQKKQENLTQSVPKAIKKLTAVEKFFKPIKSKKPQYHIKISSPKKEYIRCKLIRGTKKSIRILNKSSFPNKLGNFEGISPQTLTNWNAMMNYFTENKHVLKEFSSTQNKIPDKEIRSYNLKFCKMFFERLEVREAFMLYIEFLFSDYDCLRLCREFNFQCCRTLRHTQQCGKRWEELKNFILNDMMEEIGFTFEEEKVVVEEVEEREEKEEKVEIIKEVEKVRAESLMCVEIQPKWIQKMMFKEYLIL
;
A
#
# COMPACT_ATOMS: atom_id res chain seq x y z
N MET A 1 27.61 -48.64 -26.68
CA MET A 1 29.04 -48.42 -26.94
C MET A 1 29.42 -47.08 -26.32
N PRO A 2 30.39 -47.06 -25.39
CA PRO A 2 30.81 -45.83 -24.73
C PRO A 2 31.95 -45.18 -25.53
N SER A 3 31.85 -43.87 -25.75
CA SER A 3 32.98 -43.06 -26.19
C SER A 3 33.19 -41.95 -25.17
N ASN A 4 34.31 -42.10 -24.45
CA ASN A 4 35.07 -41.02 -23.83
C ASN A 4 35.26 -39.87 -24.82
N ASP A 5 35.36 -38.64 -24.32
CA ASP A 5 36.61 -37.89 -24.45
C ASP A 5 36.64 -36.72 -23.46
N GLN A 6 37.65 -36.79 -22.59
CA GLN A 6 38.19 -35.71 -21.75
C GLN A 6 38.86 -34.67 -22.63
N ILE A 7 38.63 -33.38 -22.35
CA ILE A 7 39.57 -32.33 -22.73
C ILE A 7 39.81 -31.46 -21.50
N ASP A 8 40.97 -31.67 -20.90
CA ASP A 8 41.60 -30.73 -19.98
C ASP A 8 42.24 -29.60 -20.80
N SER A 9 42.07 -28.36 -20.35
CA SER A 9 42.82 -27.21 -20.86
C SER A 9 43.28 -26.37 -19.69
N SER A 10 44.51 -26.68 -19.27
CA SER A 10 45.33 -25.85 -18.39
C SER A 10 45.83 -24.66 -19.20
N THR A 11 45.73 -23.45 -18.64
CA THR A 11 46.51 -22.32 -19.13
C THR A 11 47.06 -21.52 -17.96
N SER A 12 48.37 -21.42 -18.00
CA SER A 12 49.31 -20.70 -17.15
C SER A 12 48.93 -19.24 -16.88
N SER A 13 49.12 -18.79 -15.65
CA SER A 13 49.22 -17.38 -15.31
C SER A 13 50.44 -17.20 -14.41
N SER A 14 51.39 -16.46 -14.97
CA SER A 14 52.75 -16.23 -14.52
C SER A 14 52.85 -15.47 -13.21
N GLU A 15 53.94 -15.75 -12.52
CA GLU A 15 54.47 -15.07 -11.35
C GLU A 15 54.90 -13.64 -11.72
N GLU A 16 54.38 -12.64 -11.01
CA GLU A 16 55.02 -11.34 -10.90
C GLU A 16 55.12 -10.95 -9.43
N SER A 17 56.37 -10.80 -9.01
CA SER A 17 56.81 -10.48 -7.67
C SER A 17 57.15 -9.00 -7.62
N HIS A 18 56.51 -8.26 -6.71
CA HIS A 18 56.86 -6.87 -6.43
C HIS A 18 56.76 -6.53 -4.93
N PRO A 19 57.54 -5.51 -4.51
CA PRO A 19 58.19 -5.51 -3.19
C PRO A 19 57.37 -4.83 -2.09
N THR A 20 57.68 -5.29 -0.88
CA THR A 20 57.29 -4.78 0.43
C THR A 20 57.47 -3.27 0.55
N GLN A 21 56.35 -2.53 0.57
CA GLN A 21 56.31 -1.14 1.02
C GLN A 21 55.78 -1.03 2.45
N LYS A 22 56.48 -0.18 3.21
CA LYS A 22 56.37 0.07 4.64
C LYS A 22 54.97 0.57 5.03
N LYS A 23 54.41 -0.11 6.03
CA LYS A 23 53.19 0.22 6.77
C LYS A 23 53.36 1.56 7.50
N GLN A 24 52.79 2.64 6.96
CA GLN A 24 52.51 3.87 7.71
C GLN A 24 51.21 3.66 8.50
N GLU A 25 51.33 3.75 9.82
CA GLU A 25 50.20 3.75 10.76
C GLU A 25 49.43 5.07 10.61
N ASN A 26 48.41 5.07 9.76
CA ASN A 26 47.40 6.11 9.76
C ASN A 26 46.45 5.87 10.94
N LEU A 27 46.57 6.73 11.94
CA LEU A 27 45.65 6.91 13.06
C LEU A 27 44.27 7.32 12.49
N THR A 28 43.48 6.33 12.11
CA THR A 28 42.12 6.52 11.62
C THR A 28 41.25 6.93 12.80
N GLN A 29 40.89 8.22 12.82
CA GLN A 29 39.83 8.73 13.66
C GLN A 29 38.59 7.88 13.42
N SER A 30 38.19 7.10 14.42
CA SER A 30 37.04 6.21 14.35
C SER A 30 35.78 7.06 14.23
N VAL A 31 35.24 7.14 13.02
CA VAL A 31 33.92 7.73 12.76
C VAL A 31 32.92 7.03 13.69
N PRO A 32 32.11 7.77 14.46
CA PRO A 32 31.11 7.20 15.34
C PRO A 32 30.23 6.23 14.55
N LYS A 33 30.26 4.95 14.91
CA LYS A 33 29.42 3.93 14.27
C LYS A 33 27.97 4.34 14.48
N ALA A 34 27.31 4.74 13.39
CA ALA A 34 25.89 5.07 13.40
C ALA A 34 25.12 3.94 14.13
N ILE A 35 24.43 4.31 15.20
CA ILE A 35 23.61 3.37 15.98
C ILE A 35 22.51 2.89 15.03
N LYS A 36 22.68 1.67 14.49
CA LYS A 36 21.67 1.03 13.64
C LYS A 36 20.40 0.88 14.48
N LYS A 37 19.38 1.70 14.20
CA LYS A 37 18.06 1.55 14.79
C LYS A 37 17.55 0.16 14.41
N LEU A 38 17.39 -0.72 15.41
CA LEU A 38 16.80 -2.03 15.22
C LEU A 38 15.36 -1.86 14.73
N THR A 39 15.09 -2.30 13.51
CA THR A 39 13.77 -2.23 12.88
C THR A 39 12.80 -3.16 13.60
N ALA A 40 11.50 -2.83 13.59
CA ALA A 40 10.47 -3.66 14.22
C ALA A 40 10.47 -5.10 13.68
N VAL A 41 10.78 -5.30 12.39
CA VAL A 41 11.06 -6.61 11.79
C VAL A 41 12.17 -7.35 12.54
N GLU A 42 13.32 -6.71 12.75
CA GLU A 42 14.44 -7.34 13.48
C GLU A 42 14.07 -7.66 14.93
N LYS A 43 13.21 -6.86 15.57
CA LYS A 43 12.70 -7.12 16.93
C LYS A 43 11.71 -8.29 16.96
N PHE A 44 10.77 -8.32 16.02
CA PHE A 44 9.79 -9.39 15.87
C PHE A 44 10.49 -10.74 15.68
N PHE A 45 11.58 -10.72 14.92
CA PHE A 45 12.24 -11.93 14.47
C PHE A 45 13.59 -12.21 15.13
N LYS A 46 13.90 -11.58 16.29
CA LYS A 46 15.09 -11.98 17.06
C LYS A 46 15.01 -13.49 17.29
N PRO A 47 16.00 -14.28 16.83
CA PRO A 47 16.01 -15.71 17.06
C PRO A 47 15.99 -15.91 18.57
N ILE A 48 14.86 -16.38 19.09
CA ILE A 48 14.75 -16.77 20.48
C ILE A 48 15.86 -17.82 20.64
N LYS A 49 16.87 -17.63 21.48
CA LYS A 49 17.91 -18.66 21.64
C LYS A 49 17.28 -19.78 22.49
N SER A 50 16.87 -20.92 21.90
CA SER A 50 16.47 -22.10 22.70
C SER A 50 17.63 -23.08 22.76
N LYS A 51 17.84 -23.63 23.95
CA LYS A 51 18.87 -24.62 24.23
C LYS A 51 18.48 -26.07 23.91
N LYS A 52 17.33 -26.36 23.30
CA LYS A 52 16.91 -27.75 23.02
C LYS A 52 16.07 -27.92 21.73
N PRO A 53 16.12 -29.09 21.08
CA PRO A 53 15.38 -29.38 19.85
C PRO A 53 14.07 -30.13 20.15
N GLN A 54 12.94 -29.68 19.60
CA GLN A 54 11.89 -30.60 19.16
C GLN A 54 10.84 -29.89 18.29
N TYR A 55 10.60 -30.49 17.12
CA TYR A 55 9.68 -30.14 16.03
C TYR A 55 10.08 -28.92 15.17
N HIS A 56 10.74 -29.24 14.06
CA HIS A 56 11.36 -28.33 13.10
C HIS A 56 10.36 -27.55 12.24
N ILE A 57 9.57 -26.65 12.84
CA ILE A 57 9.16 -25.46 12.09
C ILE A 57 10.32 -24.48 12.27
N LYS A 58 11.07 -24.24 11.19
CA LYS A 58 12.11 -23.20 11.21
C LYS A 58 11.42 -21.90 11.59
N ILE A 59 11.66 -21.43 12.81
CA ILE A 59 11.37 -20.05 13.22
C ILE A 59 12.42 -19.21 12.50
N SER A 60 12.28 -19.11 11.18
CA SER A 60 13.08 -18.23 10.36
C SER A 60 12.44 -16.86 10.44
N SER A 61 13.24 -15.86 10.70
CA SER A 61 12.90 -14.47 10.45
C SER A 61 12.55 -14.31 8.96
N PRO A 62 11.27 -14.17 8.55
CA PRO A 62 10.94 -13.86 7.17
C PRO A 62 11.69 -12.59 6.75
N LYS A 63 12.23 -12.62 5.54
CA LYS A 63 12.85 -11.44 4.95
C LYS A 63 11.78 -10.35 4.75
N LYS A 64 12.16 -9.08 4.84
CA LYS A 64 11.25 -7.95 4.52
C LYS A 64 10.57 -8.12 3.16
N GLU A 65 11.31 -8.58 2.17
CA GLU A 65 10.79 -8.89 0.83
C GLU A 65 9.67 -9.93 0.84
N TYR A 66 9.77 -10.97 1.69
CA TYR A 66 8.70 -11.96 1.82
C TYR A 66 7.42 -11.32 2.34
N ILE A 67 7.53 -10.44 3.33
CA ILE A 67 6.39 -9.71 3.91
C ILE A 67 5.75 -8.83 2.82
N ARG A 68 6.54 -8.00 2.13
CA ARG A 68 6.06 -7.16 1.01
C ARG A 68 5.33 -7.99 -0.05
N CYS A 69 5.94 -9.08 -0.50
CA CYS A 69 5.36 -10.01 -1.46
C CYS A 69 4.01 -10.56 -0.97
N LYS A 70 3.95 -11.01 0.29
CA LYS A 70 2.76 -11.61 0.86
C LYS A 70 1.60 -10.62 0.91
N LEU A 71 1.87 -9.40 1.38
CA LEU A 71 0.87 -8.34 1.52
C LEU A 71 0.38 -7.85 0.16
N ILE A 72 1.27 -7.55 -0.79
CA ILE A 72 0.89 -7.14 -2.15
C ILE A 72 0.02 -8.21 -2.83
N ARG A 73 0.37 -9.49 -2.67
CA ARG A 73 -0.47 -10.60 -3.17
C ARG A 73 -1.83 -10.64 -2.48
N GLY A 74 -1.86 -10.40 -1.18
CA GLY A 74 -3.07 -10.28 -0.38
C GLY A 74 -4.00 -9.18 -0.89
N THR A 75 -3.49 -7.97 -1.06
CA THR A 75 -4.22 -6.82 -1.62
C THR A 75 -4.73 -7.10 -3.04
N LYS A 76 -3.88 -7.64 -3.93
CA LYS A 76 -4.36 -8.05 -5.27
C LYS A 76 -5.47 -9.11 -5.20
N LYS A 77 -5.39 -10.03 -4.24
CA LYS A 77 -6.40 -11.06 -4.03
C LYS A 77 -7.70 -10.45 -3.50
N SER A 78 -7.67 -9.53 -2.54
CA SER A 78 -8.87 -8.85 -2.04
C SER A 78 -9.56 -8.08 -3.15
N ILE A 79 -8.82 -7.29 -3.93
CA ILE A 79 -9.36 -6.55 -5.09
C ILE A 79 -10.08 -7.50 -6.07
N ARG A 80 -9.49 -8.66 -6.38
CA ARG A 80 -10.14 -9.65 -7.28
C ARG A 80 -11.41 -10.26 -6.69
N ILE A 81 -11.50 -10.41 -5.38
CA ILE A 81 -12.69 -10.94 -4.69
C ILE A 81 -13.80 -9.89 -4.69
N LEU A 82 -13.47 -8.65 -4.36
CA LEU A 82 -14.39 -7.51 -4.37
C LEU A 82 -14.93 -7.26 -5.79
N ASN A 83 -14.09 -7.38 -6.81
CA ASN A 83 -14.51 -7.20 -8.21
C ASN A 83 -15.52 -8.26 -8.70
N LYS A 84 -15.57 -9.44 -8.06
CA LYS A 84 -16.53 -10.51 -8.41
C LYS A 84 -17.86 -10.36 -7.68
N SER A 85 -18.02 -9.30 -6.88
CA SER A 85 -19.15 -9.11 -5.95
C SER A 85 -19.40 -10.33 -5.07
N SER A 86 -18.37 -11.16 -4.85
CA SER A 86 -18.51 -12.39 -4.09
C SER A 86 -18.32 -12.07 -2.62
N PHE A 87 -19.30 -12.48 -1.80
CA PHE A 87 -19.18 -12.35 -0.37
C PHE A 87 -17.92 -13.10 0.13
N PRO A 88 -17.22 -12.54 1.12
CA PRO A 88 -15.91 -12.98 1.60
C PRO A 88 -15.84 -14.37 2.25
N ASN A 89 -16.75 -15.30 2.00
CA ASN A 89 -16.65 -16.70 2.47
C ASN A 89 -15.30 -17.35 2.07
N LYS A 90 -14.59 -16.79 1.09
CA LYS A 90 -13.23 -17.20 0.66
C LYS A 90 -12.06 -16.51 1.39
N LEU A 91 -12.35 -15.57 2.29
CA LEU A 91 -11.38 -14.82 3.10
C LEU A 91 -11.43 -15.21 4.59
N GLY A 92 -12.46 -15.92 5.05
CA GLY A 92 -12.58 -16.45 6.42
C GLY A 92 -13.93 -17.09 6.68
N ASN A 93 -14.09 -17.75 7.84
CA ASN A 93 -15.41 -18.14 8.35
C ASN A 93 -16.09 -16.90 8.93
N PHE A 94 -17.28 -16.57 8.44
CA PHE A 94 -18.04 -15.37 8.84
C PHE A 94 -18.91 -15.61 10.09
N GLU A 95 -19.01 -16.85 10.57
CA GLU A 95 -19.65 -17.19 11.83
C GLU A 95 -18.82 -16.64 12.99
N GLY A 96 -19.18 -15.44 13.49
CA GLY A 96 -18.52 -14.81 14.63
C GLY A 96 -17.62 -13.61 14.31
N ILE A 97 -17.83 -12.92 13.19
CA ILE A 97 -17.03 -11.74 12.84
C ILE A 97 -17.26 -10.59 13.83
N SER A 98 -16.15 -9.99 14.27
CA SER A 98 -16.19 -8.80 15.10
C SER A 98 -16.79 -7.61 14.33
N PRO A 99 -17.58 -6.74 14.98
CA PRO A 99 -18.13 -5.54 14.33
C PRO A 99 -17.06 -4.68 13.66
N GLN A 100 -15.87 -4.56 14.27
CA GLN A 100 -14.74 -3.84 13.70
C GLN A 100 -14.27 -4.42 12.35
N THR A 101 -14.24 -5.73 12.23
CA THR A 101 -13.85 -6.41 10.97
C THR A 101 -14.89 -6.17 9.88
N LEU A 102 -16.17 -6.15 10.24
CA LEU A 102 -17.24 -5.80 9.30
C LEU A 102 -17.13 -4.34 8.86
N THR A 103 -16.84 -3.41 9.77
CA THR A 103 -16.58 -2.00 9.45
C THR A 103 -15.41 -1.86 8.47
N ASN A 104 -14.27 -2.49 8.76
CA ASN A 104 -13.09 -2.44 7.89
C ASN A 104 -13.36 -3.09 6.53
N TRP A 105 -14.15 -4.17 6.50
CA TRP A 105 -14.57 -4.80 5.26
C TRP A 105 -15.43 -3.87 4.39
N ASN A 106 -16.43 -3.22 4.99
CA ASN A 106 -17.31 -2.30 4.29
C ASN A 106 -16.55 -1.09 3.77
N ALA A 107 -15.62 -0.53 4.56
CA ALA A 107 -14.73 0.54 4.12
C ALA A 107 -13.92 0.11 2.88
N MET A 108 -13.31 -1.08 2.91
CA MET A 108 -12.57 -1.62 1.77
C MET A 108 -13.46 -1.86 0.53
N MET A 109 -14.70 -2.32 0.72
CA MET A 109 -15.65 -2.55 -0.37
C MET A 109 -16.11 -1.24 -1.02
N ASN A 110 -16.45 -0.23 -0.23
CA ASN A 110 -16.87 1.08 -0.72
C ASN A 110 -15.75 1.73 -1.52
N TYR A 111 -14.55 1.78 -0.92
CA TYR A 111 -13.37 2.35 -1.56
C TYR A 111 -13.03 1.64 -2.88
N PHE A 112 -13.14 0.31 -2.92
CA PHE A 112 -12.93 -0.45 -4.15
C PHE A 112 -13.99 -0.13 -5.22
N THR A 113 -15.24 0.09 -4.81
CA THR A 113 -16.35 0.38 -5.74
C THR A 113 -16.14 1.74 -6.40
N GLU A 114 -15.75 2.75 -5.62
CA GLU A 114 -15.41 4.11 -6.08
C GLU A 114 -14.20 4.09 -7.04
N ASN A 115 -13.16 3.32 -6.69
CA ASN A 115 -11.89 3.30 -7.42
C ASN A 115 -11.73 2.09 -8.35
N LYS A 116 -12.85 1.47 -8.76
CA LYS A 116 -12.87 0.17 -9.47
C LYS A 116 -12.05 0.17 -10.75
N HIS A 117 -12.09 1.27 -11.50
CA HIS A 117 -11.43 1.39 -12.80
C HIS A 117 -9.90 1.27 -12.66
N VAL A 118 -9.30 2.03 -11.73
CA VAL A 118 -7.86 1.97 -11.42
C VAL A 118 -7.49 0.62 -10.83
N LEU A 119 -8.17 0.20 -9.76
CA LEU A 119 -7.76 -0.97 -8.96
C LEU A 119 -7.84 -2.28 -9.75
N LYS A 120 -8.75 -2.36 -10.73
CA LYS A 120 -8.87 -3.55 -11.60
C LYS A 120 -7.58 -3.80 -12.39
N GLU A 121 -6.89 -2.77 -12.85
CA GLU A 121 -5.63 -2.89 -13.61
C GLU A 121 -4.52 -3.52 -12.77
N PHE A 122 -4.40 -3.10 -11.51
CA PHE A 122 -3.38 -3.60 -10.57
C PHE A 122 -3.64 -5.02 -10.08
N SER A 123 -4.90 -5.46 -10.12
CA SER A 123 -5.34 -6.81 -9.73
C SER A 123 -5.02 -7.89 -10.78
N SER A 124 -4.80 -7.47 -12.03
CA SER A 124 -4.58 -8.34 -13.18
C SER A 124 -3.26 -9.12 -13.05
N THR A 125 -3.31 -10.40 -13.42
CA THR A 125 -2.13 -11.26 -13.57
C THR A 125 -1.60 -11.28 -15.01
N GLN A 126 -2.32 -10.65 -15.95
CA GLN A 126 -2.03 -10.67 -17.38
C GLN A 126 -0.96 -9.65 -17.78
N ASN A 127 -0.86 -8.55 -17.02
CA ASN A 127 0.22 -7.57 -17.18
C ASN A 127 1.50 -8.19 -16.63
N LYS A 128 2.13 -9.04 -17.45
CA LYS A 128 3.46 -9.56 -17.18
C LYS A 128 4.36 -8.35 -16.98
N ILE A 129 4.89 -8.24 -15.77
CA ILE A 129 5.95 -7.29 -15.46
C ILE A 129 7.03 -7.50 -16.54
N PRO A 130 7.29 -6.48 -17.38
CA PRO A 130 8.04 -6.66 -18.63
C PRO A 130 9.49 -7.10 -18.39
N ASP A 131 10.06 -6.74 -17.24
CA ASP A 131 11.43 -7.11 -16.88
C ASP A 131 11.54 -8.26 -15.88
N LYS A 132 12.42 -9.20 -16.19
CA LYS A 132 12.84 -10.28 -15.27
C LYS A 132 13.44 -9.73 -13.98
N GLU A 133 14.05 -8.54 -14.02
CA GLU A 133 14.63 -7.87 -12.84
C GLU A 133 13.57 -7.44 -11.81
N ILE A 134 12.36 -7.16 -12.28
CA ILE A 134 11.22 -6.70 -11.46
C ILE A 134 10.39 -7.90 -10.94
N ARG A 135 10.79 -9.15 -11.22
CA ARG A 135 10.15 -10.35 -10.63
C ARG A 135 10.42 -10.50 -9.14
N SER A 136 11.46 -9.87 -8.62
CA SER A 136 11.69 -9.78 -7.18
C SER A 136 10.80 -8.68 -6.61
N TYR A 137 10.18 -8.90 -5.45
CA TYR A 137 9.38 -7.87 -4.75
C TYR A 137 10.32 -6.86 -4.07
N ASN A 138 11.33 -6.44 -4.83
CA ASN A 138 12.36 -5.50 -4.47
C ASN A 138 11.76 -4.10 -4.35
N LEU A 139 12.59 -3.15 -3.93
CA LEU A 139 12.14 -1.79 -3.68
C LEU A 139 11.61 -1.11 -4.96
N LYS A 140 12.23 -1.37 -6.12
CA LYS A 140 11.80 -0.81 -7.42
C LYS A 140 10.40 -1.29 -7.80
N PHE A 141 10.11 -2.59 -7.64
CA PHE A 141 8.77 -3.14 -7.86
C PHE A 141 7.75 -2.53 -6.90
N CYS A 142 8.09 -2.45 -5.60
CA CYS A 142 7.17 -1.90 -4.60
C CYS A 142 6.86 -0.43 -4.89
N LYS A 143 7.85 0.39 -5.26
CA LYS A 143 7.67 1.79 -5.68
C LYS A 143 6.65 1.91 -6.80
N MET A 144 6.84 1.16 -7.89
CA MET A 144 5.93 1.13 -9.03
C MET A 144 4.52 0.64 -8.64
N PHE A 145 4.42 -0.37 -7.76
CA PHE A 145 3.12 -0.88 -7.32
C PHE A 145 2.33 0.15 -6.50
N PHE A 146 3.02 0.92 -5.65
CA PHE A 146 2.43 1.91 -4.74
C PHE A 146 2.44 3.34 -5.29
N GLU A 147 2.80 3.53 -6.57
CA GLU A 147 2.86 4.84 -7.23
C GLU A 147 1.50 5.55 -7.21
N ARG A 148 0.43 4.80 -7.45
CA ARG A 148 -0.94 5.30 -7.43
C ARG A 148 -1.48 5.39 -6.01
N LEU A 149 -2.05 6.56 -5.66
CA LEU A 149 -2.72 6.81 -4.39
C LEU A 149 -3.81 5.78 -4.11
N GLU A 150 -4.59 5.43 -5.14
CA GLU A 150 -5.69 4.48 -5.00
C GLU A 150 -5.21 3.11 -4.54
N VAL A 151 -4.02 2.70 -4.99
CA VAL A 151 -3.43 1.42 -4.61
C VAL A 151 -2.88 1.45 -3.19
N ARG A 152 -2.34 2.60 -2.74
CA ARG A 152 -1.87 2.77 -1.35
C ARG A 152 -3.02 2.68 -0.36
N GLU A 153 -4.09 3.43 -0.61
CA GLU A 153 -5.30 3.39 0.22
C GLU A 153 -5.94 2.01 0.26
N ALA A 154 -6.11 1.36 -0.91
CA ALA A 154 -6.62 -0.01 -0.96
C ALA A 154 -5.72 -1.00 -0.20
N PHE A 155 -4.40 -0.77 -0.20
CA PHE A 155 -3.46 -1.54 0.60
C PHE A 155 -3.65 -1.30 2.10
N MET A 156 -3.76 -0.05 2.54
CA MET A 156 -3.99 0.28 3.96
C MET A 156 -5.28 -0.33 4.48
N LEU A 157 -6.38 -0.18 3.75
CA LEU A 157 -7.67 -0.80 4.11
C LEU A 157 -7.56 -2.32 4.20
N TYR A 158 -6.78 -2.95 3.31
CA TYR A 158 -6.50 -4.38 3.41
C TYR A 158 -5.70 -4.74 4.66
N ILE A 159 -4.70 -3.94 5.05
CA ILE A 159 -3.95 -4.17 6.31
C ILE A 159 -4.86 -3.98 7.53
N GLU A 160 -5.69 -2.94 7.55
CA GLU A 160 -6.66 -2.71 8.62
C GLU A 160 -7.65 -3.87 8.74
N PHE A 161 -8.16 -4.39 7.63
CA PHE A 161 -8.99 -5.58 7.61
C PHE A 161 -8.21 -6.84 8.06
N LEU A 162 -6.97 -7.00 7.63
CA LEU A 162 -6.15 -8.16 7.98
C LEU A 162 -5.90 -8.22 9.49
N PHE A 163 -5.73 -7.08 10.16
CA PHE A 163 -5.44 -6.99 11.59
C PHE A 163 -6.64 -6.64 12.48
N SER A 164 -7.86 -6.53 11.93
CA SER A 164 -9.06 -6.07 12.68
C SER A 164 -9.54 -7.03 13.76
N ASP A 165 -9.49 -8.34 13.50
CA ASP A 165 -9.81 -9.37 14.48
C ASP A 165 -8.52 -10.04 14.96
N TYR A 166 -8.08 -9.64 16.15
CA TYR A 166 -6.77 -9.99 16.65
C TYR A 166 -6.72 -11.46 17.08
N ASP A 167 -6.42 -12.36 16.12
CA ASP A 167 -6.19 -13.78 16.34
C ASP A 167 -4.78 -14.17 15.88
N CYS A 168 -3.90 -14.47 16.84
CA CYS A 168 -2.53 -14.90 16.57
C CYS A 168 -2.45 -16.17 15.71
N LEU A 169 -3.37 -17.13 15.88
CA LEU A 169 -3.37 -18.37 15.10
C LEU A 169 -3.78 -18.11 13.66
N ARG A 170 -4.77 -17.24 13.44
CA ARG A 170 -5.16 -16.77 12.10
C ARG A 170 -3.99 -16.05 11.42
N LEU A 171 -3.35 -15.10 12.10
CA LEU A 171 -2.22 -14.35 11.54
C LEU A 171 -1.02 -15.26 11.23
N CYS A 172 -0.69 -16.22 12.10
CA CYS A 172 0.39 -17.18 11.82
C CYS A 172 0.10 -18.00 10.55
N ARG A 173 -1.16 -18.45 10.36
CA ARG A 173 -1.59 -19.19 9.16
C ARG A 173 -1.54 -18.31 7.93
N GLU A 174 -2.07 -17.09 8.02
CA GLU A 174 -2.14 -16.17 6.89
C GLU A 174 -0.74 -15.82 6.39
N PHE A 175 0.17 -15.44 7.29
CA PHE A 175 1.55 -15.08 6.95
C PHE A 175 2.47 -16.29 6.71
N ASN A 176 2.06 -17.49 7.14
CA ASN A 176 2.86 -18.72 7.11
C ASN A 176 4.19 -18.60 7.87
N PHE A 177 4.18 -17.94 9.03
CA PHE A 177 5.26 -17.97 10.01
C PHE A 177 4.71 -17.84 11.43
N GLN A 178 5.48 -18.27 12.43
CA GLN A 178 5.06 -18.26 13.83
C GLN A 178 5.56 -17.01 14.55
N CYS A 179 4.71 -16.40 15.40
CA CYS A 179 5.12 -15.28 16.25
C CYS A 179 5.82 -15.73 17.56
N CYS A 180 5.67 -17.00 17.96
CA CYS A 180 6.31 -17.59 19.14
C CYS A 180 6.57 -19.10 18.93
N ARG A 181 7.29 -19.72 19.87
CA ARG A 181 7.60 -21.16 19.83
C ARG A 181 6.52 -22.05 20.43
N THR A 182 5.75 -21.48 21.33
CA THR A 182 4.76 -22.20 22.12
C THR A 182 3.47 -22.35 21.32
N LEU A 183 2.77 -23.46 21.54
CA LEU A 183 1.41 -23.65 21.01
C LEU A 183 0.39 -22.68 21.63
N ARG A 184 0.70 -22.17 22.83
CA ARG A 184 -0.09 -21.15 23.52
C ARG A 184 0.49 -19.77 23.25
N HIS A 185 -0.30 -18.90 22.64
CA HIS A 185 0.05 -17.50 22.45
C HIS A 185 -0.10 -16.70 23.75
N THR A 186 0.77 -15.72 23.95
CA THR A 186 0.77 -14.82 25.10
C THR A 186 0.48 -13.39 24.65
N GLN A 187 0.25 -12.47 25.59
CA GLN A 187 0.12 -11.04 25.30
C GLN A 187 1.33 -10.45 24.54
N GLN A 188 2.53 -11.05 24.69
CA GLN A 188 3.70 -10.65 23.91
C GLN A 188 3.55 -10.96 22.42
N CYS A 189 2.81 -12.02 22.06
CA CYS A 189 2.45 -12.30 20.68
C CYS A 189 1.57 -11.17 20.13
N GLY A 190 0.58 -10.76 20.94
CA GLY A 190 -0.14 -9.47 20.91
C GLY A 190 0.68 -8.33 20.33
N LYS A 191 1.60 -7.89 21.18
CA LYS A 191 2.48 -6.77 20.91
C LYS A 191 3.34 -6.93 19.66
N ARG A 192 3.83 -8.14 19.37
CA ARG A 192 4.65 -8.39 18.17
C ARG A 192 3.85 -8.14 16.90
N TRP A 193 2.65 -8.69 16.77
CA TRP A 193 1.82 -8.45 15.58
C TRP A 193 1.42 -6.99 15.44
N GLU A 194 1.17 -6.30 16.55
CA GLU A 194 0.95 -4.85 16.52
C GLU A 194 2.19 -4.07 16.05
N GLU A 195 3.38 -4.44 16.52
CA GLU A 195 4.65 -3.87 16.01
C GLU A 195 4.84 -4.17 14.52
N LEU A 196 4.42 -5.34 14.03
CA LEU A 196 4.45 -5.66 12.60
C LEU A 196 3.43 -4.84 11.80
N LYS A 197 2.21 -4.64 12.31
CA LYS A 197 1.21 -3.77 11.69
C LYS A 197 1.77 -2.35 11.53
N ASN A 198 2.33 -1.81 12.61
CA ASN A 198 2.93 -0.47 12.61
C ASN A 198 4.14 -0.37 11.67
N PHE A 199 4.98 -1.40 11.60
CA PHE A 199 6.05 -1.48 10.60
C PHE A 199 5.50 -1.43 9.18
N ILE A 200 4.45 -2.19 8.88
CA ILE A 200 3.87 -2.27 7.54
C ILE A 200 3.27 -0.92 7.13
N LEU A 201 2.52 -0.29 8.02
CA LEU A 201 1.83 0.96 7.71
C LEU A 201 2.78 2.16 7.65
N ASN A 202 3.80 2.21 8.51
CA ASN A 202 4.70 3.37 8.60
C ASN A 202 6.06 3.07 7.97
N ASP A 203 6.90 2.31 8.67
CA ASP A 203 8.31 2.10 8.30
C ASP A 203 8.48 1.55 6.88
N MET A 204 7.62 0.61 6.47
CA MET A 204 7.70 -0.03 5.16
C MET A 204 7.31 0.93 4.04
N MET A 205 6.29 1.76 4.25
CA MET A 205 5.85 2.76 3.26
C MET A 205 6.90 3.86 3.11
N GLU A 206 7.47 4.32 4.23
CA GLU A 206 8.59 5.28 4.24
C GLU A 206 9.83 4.70 3.54
N GLU A 207 10.18 3.43 3.80
CA GLU A 207 11.27 2.75 3.09
C GLU A 207 11.05 2.70 1.58
N ILE A 208 9.80 2.52 1.15
CA ILE A 208 9.40 2.54 -0.26
C ILE A 208 9.46 3.98 -0.82
N GLY A 209 9.40 5.01 0.02
CA GLY A 209 9.49 6.41 -0.37
C GLY A 209 8.13 7.10 -0.48
N PHE A 210 7.13 6.63 0.27
CA PHE A 210 5.84 7.30 0.42
C PHE A 210 5.67 7.69 1.89
N THR A 211 5.61 8.98 2.16
CA THR A 211 5.31 9.52 3.51
C THR A 211 3.88 10.03 3.55
N PHE A 212 3.20 9.82 4.68
CA PHE A 212 1.83 10.29 4.90
C PHE A 212 1.67 11.82 4.79
N GLU A 213 2.75 12.57 4.88
CA GLU A 213 2.73 14.03 4.78
C GLU A 213 2.45 14.51 3.36
N GLU A 214 2.88 13.76 2.34
CA GLU A 214 2.59 14.08 0.94
C GLU A 214 1.10 13.90 0.62
N GLU A 215 0.41 12.99 1.33
CA GLU A 215 -0.98 12.64 1.07
C GLU A 215 -1.96 13.72 1.55
N LYS A 216 -1.65 14.41 2.66
CA LYS A 216 -2.49 15.53 3.14
C LYS A 216 -2.48 16.71 2.20
N VAL A 217 -1.31 17.05 1.65
CA VAL A 217 -1.18 18.21 0.74
C VAL A 217 -1.96 17.97 -0.55
N VAL A 218 -1.91 16.76 -1.10
CA VAL A 218 -2.65 16.44 -2.34
C VAL A 218 -4.16 16.43 -2.11
N VAL A 219 -4.64 15.90 -0.98
CA VAL A 219 -6.08 15.90 -0.67
C VAL A 219 -6.59 17.33 -0.46
N GLU A 220 -5.84 18.17 0.26
CA GLU A 220 -6.19 19.58 0.43
C GLU A 220 -6.24 20.33 -0.91
N GLU A 221 -5.29 20.08 -1.82
CA GLU A 221 -5.28 20.69 -3.17
C GLU A 221 -6.44 20.21 -4.06
N VAL A 222 -6.85 18.94 -3.94
CA VAL A 222 -7.97 18.37 -4.72
C VAL A 222 -9.31 18.87 -4.19
N GLU A 223 -9.52 18.87 -2.87
CA GLU A 223 -10.73 19.42 -2.25
C GLU A 223 -10.88 20.92 -2.59
N GLU A 224 -9.79 21.68 -2.58
CA GLU A 224 -9.82 23.11 -2.97
C GLU A 224 -10.16 23.29 -4.47
N ARG A 225 -9.80 22.33 -5.33
CA ARG A 225 -10.14 22.39 -6.76
C ARG A 225 -11.59 21.99 -7.01
N GLU A 226 -12.10 20.94 -6.37
CA GLU A 226 -13.49 20.52 -6.49
C GLU A 226 -14.45 21.61 -5.97
N GLU A 227 -14.13 22.24 -4.83
CA GLU A 227 -14.91 23.39 -4.34
C GLU A 227 -14.93 24.57 -5.33
N LYS A 228 -13.82 24.81 -6.04
CA LYS A 228 -13.75 25.88 -7.05
C LYS A 228 -14.59 25.54 -8.28
N GLU A 229 -14.58 24.28 -8.71
CA GLU A 229 -15.37 23.82 -9.85
C GLU A 229 -16.88 23.87 -9.54
N GLU A 230 -17.30 23.44 -8.35
CA GLU A 230 -18.70 23.54 -7.90
C GLU A 230 -19.16 25.01 -7.80
N LYS A 231 -18.33 25.91 -7.25
CA LYS A 231 -18.62 27.35 -7.22
C LYS A 231 -18.78 27.94 -8.62
N VAL A 232 -17.95 27.52 -9.59
CA VAL A 232 -18.05 27.98 -10.98
C VAL A 232 -19.33 27.48 -11.64
N GLU A 233 -19.75 26.25 -11.36
CA GLU A 233 -20.98 25.68 -11.91
C GLU A 233 -22.23 26.40 -11.37
N ILE A 234 -22.27 26.68 -10.06
CA ILE A 234 -23.34 27.47 -9.42
C ILE A 234 -23.41 28.89 -10.03
N ILE A 235 -22.28 29.56 -10.25
CA ILE A 235 -22.27 30.90 -10.86
C ILE A 235 -22.85 30.87 -12.28
N LYS A 236 -22.47 29.87 -13.10
CA LYS A 236 -23.01 29.72 -14.46
C LYS A 236 -24.52 29.47 -14.45
N GLU A 237 -25.01 28.67 -13.51
CA GLU A 237 -26.44 28.39 -13.39
C GLU A 237 -27.22 29.65 -12.95
N VAL A 238 -26.68 30.43 -12.01
CA VAL A 238 -27.26 31.72 -11.59
C VAL A 238 -27.27 32.74 -12.74
N GLU A 239 -26.20 32.83 -13.53
CA GLU A 239 -26.15 33.71 -14.72
C GLU A 239 -27.16 33.29 -15.79
N LYS A 240 -27.34 31.98 -16.00
CA LYS A 240 -28.34 31.44 -16.92
C LYS A 240 -29.76 31.79 -16.49
N VAL A 241 -30.10 31.57 -15.21
CA VAL A 241 -31.42 31.93 -14.66
C VAL A 241 -31.65 33.44 -14.74
N ARG A 242 -30.62 34.26 -14.48
CA ARG A 242 -30.70 35.71 -14.61
C ARG A 242 -30.94 36.16 -16.06
N ALA A 243 -30.27 35.53 -17.03
CA ALA A 243 -30.46 35.81 -18.45
C ALA A 243 -31.86 35.39 -18.93
N GLU A 244 -32.36 34.23 -18.50
CA GLU A 244 -33.73 33.77 -18.79
C GLU A 244 -34.78 34.71 -18.17
N SER A 245 -34.54 35.21 -16.96
CA SER A 245 -35.41 36.20 -16.31
C SER A 245 -35.46 37.55 -17.05
N LEU A 246 -34.34 37.99 -17.62
CA LEU A 246 -34.27 39.22 -18.43
C LEU A 246 -34.96 39.08 -19.80
N MET A 247 -34.91 37.89 -20.41
CA MET A 247 -35.49 37.62 -21.73
C MET A 247 -37.03 37.55 -21.72
N CYS A 248 -37.66 37.39 -20.55
CA CYS A 248 -39.13 37.38 -20.43
C CYS A 248 -39.79 38.78 -20.50
N VAL A 249 -39.02 39.86 -20.52
CA VAL A 249 -39.55 41.24 -20.56
C VAL A 249 -39.78 41.72 -22.00
N GLU A 250 -38.99 41.24 -22.98
CA GLU A 250 -39.04 41.74 -24.36
C GLU A 250 -40.17 41.11 -25.22
N ILE A 251 -40.73 39.97 -24.80
CA ILE A 251 -41.82 39.26 -25.51
C ILE A 251 -43.15 39.38 -24.75
N GLN A 252 -43.41 40.52 -24.11
CA GLN A 252 -44.72 40.82 -23.55
C GLN A 252 -45.56 41.58 -24.58
N PRO A 253 -46.82 41.20 -24.83
CA PRO A 253 -47.73 41.97 -25.66
C PRO A 253 -47.76 43.44 -25.23
N LYS A 254 -47.78 44.38 -26.19
CA LYS A 254 -47.67 45.83 -25.94
C LYS A 254 -48.64 46.38 -24.89
N TRP A 255 -49.76 45.70 -24.63
CA TRP A 255 -50.73 46.09 -23.60
C TRP A 255 -50.25 45.77 -22.17
N ILE A 256 -49.54 44.66 -21.96
CA ILE A 256 -48.92 44.31 -20.66
C ILE A 256 -47.79 45.28 -20.34
N GLN A 257 -46.97 45.60 -21.35
CA GLN A 257 -45.91 46.62 -21.21
C GLN A 257 -46.49 47.99 -20.81
N LYS A 258 -47.59 48.42 -21.46
CA LYS A 258 -48.29 49.66 -21.08
C LYS A 258 -48.88 49.62 -19.67
N MET A 259 -49.31 48.46 -19.17
CA MET A 259 -49.82 48.30 -17.81
C MET A 259 -48.71 48.47 -16.77
N MET A 260 -47.57 47.81 -16.97
CA MET A 260 -46.42 47.90 -16.07
C MET A 260 -45.86 49.34 -15.96
N PHE A 261 -45.80 50.08 -17.07
CA PHE A 261 -45.37 51.48 -17.06
C PHE A 261 -46.38 52.42 -16.36
N LYS A 262 -47.66 52.06 -16.30
CA LYS A 262 -48.69 52.89 -15.66
C LYS A 262 -48.62 52.81 -14.14
N GLU A 263 -48.26 51.64 -13.59
CA GLU A 263 -48.06 51.46 -12.14
C GLU A 263 -46.77 52.15 -11.65
N TYR A 264 -45.71 52.16 -12.47
CA TYR A 264 -44.44 52.81 -12.13
C TYR A 264 -44.48 54.35 -12.12
N LEU A 265 -45.51 54.97 -12.70
CA LEU A 265 -45.68 56.44 -12.77
C LEU A 265 -46.64 57.00 -11.71
N ILE A 266 -47.16 56.15 -10.83
CA ILE A 266 -48.07 56.53 -9.74
C ILE A 266 -47.35 56.49 -8.36
N LEU A 267 -46.11 56.01 -8.32
CA LEU A 267 -45.17 56.15 -7.20
C LEU A 267 -44.17 57.28 -7.48
#